data_AF-A0A0K9P2G5-F1
#
_entry.id   AF-A0A0K9P2G5-F1
#
_cell.length_a   1.000
_cell.length_b   1.000
_cell.length_c   1.000
_cell.angle_alpha   90.00
_cell.angle_beta   90.00
_cell.angle_gamma   90.00
#
_symmetry.space_group_name_H-M   'P 1'
#
loop_
_entity.id
_entity.type
_entity.pdbx_description
1 polymer ?
#
loop_
_entity_poly.entity_id
_entity_poly.type
_entity_poly.pdbx_seq_one_letter_code
_entity_poly.pdbx_strand_id
1 'polypeptide(L)'
;MIDGELFDNLKYLSIARSSRLIKKGTTVTLWRHSTDSCWEDIFDIQMELTHVYRQSDSELVDFLEGIRRRQVDRENNNFKILLNSTSSVHCAVDDNDTETRLFPRTDDVKRVNQERLKSLGKEVVRFNAVDTGSMSWLKQLKYQIAPDQLEIYEGAKVILIKKHRSSHW
;
A
#
# COMPACT_ATOMS: atom_id res chain seq x y z
N MET A 1 -3.95 6.62 -17.46
CA MET A 1 -5.36 6.60 -17.90
C MET A 1 -5.76 5.15 -18.04
N ILE A 2 -6.74 4.68 -17.28
CA ILE A 2 -7.41 3.41 -17.58
C ILE A 2 -8.43 3.77 -18.65
N ASP A 3 -8.30 3.17 -19.83
CA ASP A 3 -9.16 3.49 -20.98
C ASP A 3 -10.62 3.22 -20.63
N GLY A 4 -11.48 4.20 -20.92
CA GLY A 4 -12.93 4.09 -20.69
C GLY A 4 -13.58 2.94 -21.47
N GLU A 5 -12.92 2.48 -22.55
CA GLU A 5 -13.36 1.36 -23.37
C GLU A 5 -13.41 0.02 -22.60
N LEU A 6 -12.60 -0.16 -21.54
CA LEU A 6 -12.63 -1.40 -20.76
C LEU A 6 -13.94 -1.55 -19.97
N PHE A 7 -14.48 -0.43 -19.48
CA PHE A 7 -15.72 -0.42 -18.70
C PHE A 7 -16.98 -0.47 -19.57
N ASP A 8 -16.94 0.11 -20.77
CA ASP A 8 -18.08 0.04 -21.69
C ASP A 8 -18.27 -1.35 -22.29
N ASN A 9 -17.18 -2.12 -22.45
CA ASN A 9 -17.27 -3.53 -22.85
C ASN A 9 -17.83 -4.46 -21.77
N LEU A 10 -17.82 -4.05 -20.48
CA LEU A 10 -18.44 -4.81 -19.39
C LEU A 10 -19.97 -4.65 -19.33
N LYS A 11 -20.53 -3.60 -19.94
CA LYS A 11 -22.00 -3.38 -19.99
C LYS A 11 -22.74 -4.35 -20.92
N TYR A 12 -22.03 -5.00 -21.85
CA TYR A 12 -22.61 -5.95 -22.80
C TYR A 12 -22.67 -7.39 -22.29
N LEU A 13 -22.13 -7.69 -21.11
CA LEU A 13 -22.37 -8.97 -20.45
C LEU A 13 -23.70 -8.87 -19.71
N SER A 14 -24.78 -9.05 -20.47
CA SER A 14 -26.14 -9.19 -19.96
C SER A 14 -26.16 -10.13 -18.75
N ILE A 15 -26.80 -9.67 -17.68
CA ILE A 15 -27.16 -10.44 -16.50
C ILE A 15 -28.02 -11.63 -16.97
N ALA A 16 -27.36 -12.74 -17.31
CA ALA A 16 -28.01 -14.02 -17.49
C ALA A 16 -28.09 -14.67 -16.12
N ARG A 17 -29.21 -14.43 -15.43
CA ARG A 17 -29.65 -15.32 -14.36
C ARG A 17 -29.73 -16.73 -14.94
N SER A 18 -29.09 -17.67 -14.26
CA SER A 18 -29.21 -19.12 -14.46
C SER A 18 -28.28 -19.73 -15.52
N SER A 19 -27.46 -20.65 -15.00
CA SER A 19 -26.92 -21.86 -15.62
C SER A 19 -25.97 -21.71 -16.81
N ARG A 20 -24.69 -22.04 -16.52
CA ARG A 20 -23.64 -22.56 -17.43
C ARG A 20 -23.45 -21.79 -18.74
N LEU A 21 -22.29 -21.15 -18.87
CA LEU A 21 -21.31 -21.34 -19.96
C LEU A 21 -20.22 -20.27 -19.83
N ILE A 22 -19.12 -20.59 -19.13
CA ILE A 22 -17.88 -19.82 -19.25
C ILE A 22 -17.15 -20.36 -20.47
N LYS A 23 -16.95 -19.51 -21.49
CA LYS A 23 -16.26 -19.85 -22.75
C LYS A 23 -14.81 -20.30 -22.48
N LYS A 24 -14.37 -21.31 -23.24
CA LYS A 24 -12.98 -21.80 -23.30
C LYS A 24 -12.00 -20.64 -23.52
N GLY A 25 -11.04 -20.46 -22.61
CA GLY A 25 -9.86 -19.62 -22.84
C GLY A 25 -9.30 -18.92 -21.61
N THR A 26 -10.11 -18.71 -20.57
CA THR A 26 -9.66 -18.02 -19.35
C THR A 26 -9.45 -19.02 -18.23
N THR A 27 -8.19 -19.33 -17.93
CA THR A 27 -7.84 -20.05 -16.70
C THR A 27 -8.03 -19.10 -15.53
N VAL A 28 -9.21 -19.17 -14.90
CA VAL A 28 -9.47 -18.50 -13.62
C VAL A 28 -8.91 -19.39 -12.52
N THR A 29 -7.80 -18.98 -11.90
CA THR A 29 -7.27 -19.69 -10.73
C THR A 29 -7.99 -19.17 -9.50
N LEU A 30 -9.02 -19.92 -9.05
CA LEU A 30 -9.77 -19.60 -7.85
C LEU A 30 -8.90 -19.87 -6.61
N TRP A 31 -8.30 -18.81 -6.05
CA TRP A 31 -7.74 -18.86 -4.69
C TRP A 31 -8.88 -18.66 -3.69
N ARG A 32 -9.35 -19.77 -3.10
CA ARG A 32 -10.54 -19.85 -2.25
C ARG A 32 -10.14 -19.83 -0.79
N HIS A 33 -10.43 -18.74 -0.09
CA HIS A 33 -10.48 -18.72 1.37
C HIS A 33 -11.42 -17.61 1.84
N SER A 34 -12.72 -17.91 1.87
CA SER A 34 -13.69 -17.22 2.72
C SER A 34 -14.59 -18.29 3.35
N THR A 35 -14.73 -18.24 4.67
CA THR A 35 -15.54 -19.18 5.46
C THR A 35 -16.99 -18.72 5.61
N ASP A 36 -17.35 -17.57 5.05
CA ASP A 36 -18.66 -16.96 5.24
C ASP A 36 -19.61 -17.36 4.11
N SER A 37 -20.71 -18.02 4.47
CA SER A 37 -21.68 -18.62 3.55
C SER A 37 -22.35 -17.62 2.60
N CYS A 38 -22.40 -16.33 2.96
CA CYS A 38 -23.05 -15.32 2.14
C CYS A 38 -22.15 -14.73 1.03
N TRP A 39 -20.84 -14.98 1.05
CA TRP A 39 -19.93 -14.39 0.07
C TRP A 39 -20.24 -14.85 -1.36
N GLU A 40 -20.58 -16.13 -1.51
CA GLU A 40 -20.90 -16.75 -2.81
C GLU A 40 -22.26 -16.31 -3.37
N ASP A 41 -23.18 -15.91 -2.48
CA ASP A 41 -24.52 -15.42 -2.87
C ASP A 41 -24.52 -13.95 -3.29
N ILE A 42 -23.49 -13.18 -2.89
CA ILE A 42 -23.41 -11.73 -3.09
C ILE A 42 -22.53 -11.35 -4.28
N PHE A 43 -21.47 -12.11 -4.56
CA PHE A 43 -20.51 -11.79 -5.62
C PHE A 43 -20.61 -12.75 -6.80
N ASP A 44 -21.22 -12.29 -7.90
CA ASP A 44 -21.42 -13.09 -9.11
C ASP A 44 -20.14 -13.31 -9.94
N ILE A 45 -19.18 -12.38 -9.87
CA ILE A 45 -17.99 -12.36 -10.74
C ILE A 45 -16.73 -12.05 -9.93
N GLN A 46 -15.66 -12.79 -10.21
CA GLN A 46 -14.31 -12.54 -9.71
C GLN A 46 -13.33 -12.38 -10.89
N MET A 47 -12.51 -11.33 -10.87
CA MET A 47 -11.48 -11.05 -11.87
C MET A 47 -10.12 -10.90 -11.20
N GLU A 48 -9.07 -11.44 -11.82
CA GLU A 48 -7.68 -11.35 -11.36
C GLU A 48 -6.90 -10.39 -12.26
N LEU A 49 -6.19 -9.43 -11.66
CA LEU A 49 -5.24 -8.57 -12.37
C LEU A 49 -3.86 -9.24 -12.37
N THR A 50 -3.27 -9.41 -13.55
CA THR A 50 -2.03 -10.19 -13.72
C THR A 50 -0.80 -9.34 -14.00
N HIS A 51 -0.95 -8.04 -14.28
CA HIS A 51 0.16 -7.17 -14.67
C HIS A 51 0.65 -6.28 -13.52
N VAL A 52 1.97 -6.21 -13.33
CA VAL A 52 2.63 -5.41 -12.30
C VAL A 52 3.14 -4.09 -12.90
N TYR A 53 2.58 -2.97 -12.44
CA TYR A 53 2.95 -1.63 -12.93
C TYR A 53 3.97 -0.88 -12.04
N ARG A 54 4.14 -1.31 -10.78
CA ARG A 54 4.94 -0.56 -9.79
C ARG A 54 6.44 -0.81 -9.95
N GLN A 55 6.84 -2.01 -10.33
CA GLN A 55 8.22 -2.42 -10.54
C GLN A 55 8.44 -2.69 -12.03
N SER A 56 9.45 -2.07 -12.62
CA SER A 56 9.81 -2.29 -14.03
C SER A 56 10.77 -3.46 -14.23
N ASP A 57 11.50 -3.87 -13.18
CA ASP A 57 12.47 -4.96 -13.20
C ASP A 57 11.76 -6.32 -13.09
N SER A 58 11.88 -7.15 -14.12
CA SER A 58 11.25 -8.46 -14.19
C SER A 58 11.78 -9.44 -13.14
N GLU A 59 13.08 -9.40 -12.82
CA GLU A 59 13.65 -10.32 -11.81
C GLU A 59 13.10 -10.00 -10.42
N LEU A 60 12.94 -8.72 -10.11
CA LEU A 60 12.31 -8.27 -8.87
C LEU A 60 10.82 -8.63 -8.82
N VAL A 61 10.10 -8.53 -9.95
CA VAL A 61 8.68 -8.92 -10.03
C VAL A 61 8.52 -10.41 -9.74
N ASP A 62 9.32 -11.26 -10.39
CA ASP A 62 9.27 -12.72 -10.20
C ASP A 62 9.62 -13.11 -8.75
N PHE A 63 10.61 -12.44 -8.17
CA PHE A 63 10.97 -12.60 -6.77
C PHE A 63 9.81 -12.28 -5.81
N LEU A 64 9.16 -11.12 -5.99
CA LEU A 64 8.04 -10.69 -5.15
C LEU A 64 6.82 -11.61 -5.31
N GLU A 65 6.56 -12.10 -6.52
CA GLU A 65 5.53 -13.12 -6.78
C GLU A 65 5.85 -14.45 -6.10
N GLY A 66 7.12 -14.88 -6.12
CA GLY A 66 7.59 -16.05 -5.37
C GLY A 66 7.30 -15.92 -3.87
N ILE A 67 7.61 -14.75 -3.27
CA ILE A 67 7.28 -14.46 -1.85
C ILE A 67 5.77 -14.56 -1.62
N ARG A 68 4.96 -13.91 -2.47
CA ARG A 68 3.49 -13.90 -2.36
C ARG A 68 2.91 -15.31 -2.38
N ARG A 69 3.42 -16.18 -3.25
CA ARG A 69 2.97 -17.57 -3.41
C ARG A 69 3.63 -18.55 -2.44
N ARG A 70 4.55 -18.08 -1.58
CA ARG A 70 5.42 -18.91 -0.74
C ARG A 70 6.26 -19.92 -1.55
N GLN A 71 6.54 -19.61 -2.81
CA GLN A 71 7.34 -20.41 -3.74
C GLN A 71 8.74 -19.80 -3.86
N VAL A 72 9.36 -19.54 -2.72
CA VAL A 72 10.70 -18.99 -2.65
C VAL A 72 11.67 -20.15 -2.49
N ASP A 73 12.46 -20.41 -3.52
CA ASP A 73 13.64 -21.26 -3.38
C ASP A 73 14.74 -20.46 -2.69
N ARG A 74 14.89 -20.68 -1.38
CA ARG A 74 15.91 -20.02 -0.57
C ARG A 74 17.33 -20.44 -0.94
N GLU A 75 17.50 -21.55 -1.64
CA GLU A 75 18.80 -22.03 -2.10
C GLU A 75 19.22 -21.42 -3.43
N ASN A 76 18.29 -20.81 -4.16
CA ASN A 76 18.56 -20.13 -5.42
C ASN A 76 19.52 -18.96 -5.21
N ASN A 77 20.67 -19.02 -5.91
CA ASN A 77 21.73 -18.02 -5.81
C ASN A 77 21.27 -16.61 -6.19
N ASN A 78 20.37 -16.45 -7.17
CA ASN A 78 19.84 -15.14 -7.55
C ASN A 78 19.01 -14.54 -6.41
N PHE A 79 18.25 -15.40 -5.70
CA PHE A 79 17.46 -15.01 -4.53
C PHE A 79 18.35 -14.54 -3.38
N LYS A 80 19.44 -15.27 -3.11
CA LYS A 80 20.45 -14.90 -2.11
C LYS A 80 21.15 -13.59 -2.48
N ILE A 81 21.52 -13.40 -3.75
CA ILE A 81 22.18 -12.17 -4.22
C ILE A 81 21.26 -10.97 -4.06
N LEU A 82 19.99 -11.06 -4.45
CA LEU A 82 19.04 -9.95 -4.30
C LEU A 82 18.83 -9.58 -2.83
N LEU A 83 18.60 -10.57 -1.96
CA LEU A 83 18.48 -10.34 -0.51
C LEU A 83 19.76 -9.72 0.09
N ASN A 84 20.93 -10.25 -0.26
CA ASN A 84 22.20 -9.76 0.27
C ASN A 84 22.54 -8.35 -0.25
N SER A 85 22.19 -8.05 -1.52
CA SER A 85 22.39 -6.73 -2.11
C SER A 85 21.55 -5.67 -1.39
N THR A 86 20.30 -5.99 -1.02
CA THR A 86 19.45 -5.10 -0.22
C THR A 86 19.89 -4.97 1.25
N SER A 87 20.59 -5.97 1.78
CA SER A 87 21.10 -5.96 3.16
C SER A 87 22.39 -5.14 3.28
N SER A 88 23.20 -5.08 2.21
CA SER A 88 24.48 -4.34 2.20
C SER A 88 24.32 -2.82 2.15
N VAL A 89 23.17 -2.30 1.72
CA VAL A 89 22.85 -0.86 1.77
C VAL A 89 22.83 -0.36 3.22
N HIS A 90 22.67 -1.25 4.20
CA HIS A 90 22.66 -0.91 5.62
C HIS A 90 24.06 -0.74 6.25
N CYS A 91 25.14 -1.19 5.60
CA CYS A 91 26.50 -1.16 6.15
C CYS A 91 27.35 0.02 5.68
N ALA A 92 26.96 0.67 4.58
CA ALA A 92 27.51 1.99 4.28
C ALA A 92 26.80 2.96 5.24
N VAL A 93 27.57 3.49 6.18
CA VAL A 93 27.24 4.70 6.93
C VAL A 93 27.19 5.85 5.92
N ASP A 94 26.17 5.84 5.05
CA ASP A 94 25.89 7.03 4.26
C ASP A 94 25.19 7.98 5.23
N ASP A 95 25.89 9.09 5.48
CA ASP A 95 25.52 10.20 6.36
C ASP A 95 24.22 10.89 5.90
N ASN A 96 23.63 10.41 4.81
CA ASN A 96 22.41 10.87 4.20
C ASN A 96 21.28 9.87 4.50
N ASP A 97 20.56 10.09 5.61
CA ASP A 97 19.36 9.36 6.07
C ASP A 97 18.20 9.49 5.05
N THR A 98 18.42 8.97 3.84
CA THR A 98 17.60 9.26 2.68
C THR A 98 16.35 8.38 2.62
N GLU A 99 16.44 7.21 3.24
CA GLU A 99 15.52 6.09 3.05
C GLU A 99 14.38 6.02 4.07
N THR A 100 13.21 5.65 3.56
CA THR A 100 12.04 5.35 4.39
C THR A 100 12.14 3.92 4.91
N ARG A 101 12.04 3.75 6.23
CA ARG A 101 12.09 2.44 6.89
C ARG A 101 10.69 1.98 7.28
N LEU A 102 10.43 0.69 7.15
CA LEU A 102 9.17 0.04 7.51
C LEU A 102 9.34 -0.74 8.81
N PHE A 103 8.38 -0.61 9.72
CA PHE A 103 8.39 -1.29 11.03
C PHE A 103 7.07 -2.01 11.26
N PRO A 104 7.09 -3.15 11.99
CA PRO A 104 5.87 -3.90 12.31
C PRO A 104 4.99 -3.20 13.36
N ARG A 105 5.56 -2.33 14.21
CA ARG A 105 4.84 -1.64 15.29
C ARG A 105 4.84 -0.13 15.07
N THR A 106 3.71 0.50 15.37
CA THR A 106 3.57 1.97 15.29
C THR A 106 4.47 2.69 16.29
N ASP A 107 4.70 2.12 17.47
CA ASP A 107 5.57 2.73 18.49
C ASP A 107 7.02 2.84 18.03
N ASP A 108 7.51 1.84 17.27
CA ASP A 108 8.84 1.89 16.68
C ASP A 108 8.95 2.99 15.62
N VAL A 109 7.92 3.14 14.78
CA VAL A 109 7.85 4.24 13.79
C VAL A 109 7.89 5.60 14.49
N LYS A 110 7.07 5.78 15.53
CA LYS A 110 7.00 7.05 16.28
C LYS A 110 8.33 7.39 16.93
N ARG A 111 8.96 6.42 17.59
CA ARG A 111 10.26 6.59 18.25
C ARG A 111 11.34 7.00 17.24
N VAL A 112 11.51 6.24 16.15
CA VAL A 112 12.54 6.52 15.13
C VAL A 112 12.30 7.86 14.45
N ASN A 113 11.05 8.19 14.11
CA ASN A 113 10.73 9.48 13.50
C ASN A 113 11.00 10.64 14.48
N GLN A 114 10.71 10.49 15.77
CA GLN A 114 10.99 11.52 16.76
C GLN A 114 12.49 11.70 17.01
N GLU A 115 13.26 10.61 17.06
CA GLU A 115 14.73 10.64 17.14
C GLU A 115 15.31 11.42 15.95
N ARG A 116 14.85 11.13 14.73
CA ARG A 116 15.25 11.81 13.48
C ARG A 116 14.82 13.29 13.44
N LEU A 117 13.62 13.62 13.89
CA LEU A 117 13.18 15.02 13.96
C LEU A 117 14.05 15.83 14.92
N LYS A 118 14.38 15.26 16.09
CA LYS A 118 15.25 15.90 17.08
C LYS A 118 16.68 16.05 16.59
N SER A 119 17.21 15.10 15.82
CA SER A 119 18.58 15.16 15.29
C SER A 119 18.78 16.28 14.27
N LEU A 120 17.72 16.88 13.71
CA LEU A 120 17.83 18.04 12.83
C LEU A 120 18.39 19.28 13.55
N GLY A 121 18.23 19.37 14.88
CA GLY A 121 18.76 20.48 15.68
C GLY A 121 18.21 21.87 15.29
N LYS A 122 17.04 21.91 14.63
CA LYS A 122 16.38 23.14 14.18
C LYS A 122 15.29 23.59 15.15
N GLU A 123 14.81 24.82 14.94
CA GLU A 123 13.63 25.31 15.66
C GLU A 123 12.39 24.49 15.27
N VAL A 124 11.53 24.23 16.27
CA VAL A 124 10.31 23.46 16.10
C VAL A 124 9.13 24.39 15.84
N VAL A 125 8.38 24.12 14.78
CA VAL A 125 7.08 24.74 14.51
C VAL A 125 5.98 23.78 14.92
N ARG A 126 5.01 24.25 15.70
CA ARG A 126 3.90 23.45 16.22
C ARG A 126 2.58 23.86 15.58
N PHE A 127 1.85 22.88 15.09
CA PHE A 127 0.49 23.04 14.58
C PHE A 127 -0.47 22.23 15.45
N ASN A 128 -1.43 22.91 16.05
CA ASN A 128 -2.49 22.28 16.84
C ASN A 128 -3.76 22.14 15.99
N ALA A 129 -4.36 20.97 15.99
CA ALA A 129 -5.64 20.73 15.37
C ALA A 129 -6.74 21.54 16.07
N VAL A 130 -7.71 22.02 15.28
CA VAL A 130 -8.91 22.69 15.78
C VAL A 130 -10.12 21.88 15.33
N ASP A 131 -10.68 21.14 16.27
CA ASP A 131 -11.84 20.28 16.02
C ASP A 131 -13.13 21.01 16.38
N THR A 132 -14.12 20.93 15.49
CA THR A 132 -15.45 21.53 15.69
C THR A 132 -16.55 20.55 15.28
N GLY A 133 -17.69 20.61 15.96
CA GLY A 133 -18.83 19.74 15.70
C GLY A 133 -19.59 19.35 16.97
N SER A 134 -20.59 18.49 16.81
CA SER A 134 -21.34 17.96 17.96
C SER A 134 -20.48 16.97 18.77
N MET A 135 -20.60 17.04 20.10
CA MET A 135 -19.80 16.28 21.07
C MET A 135 -19.80 14.76 20.85
N SER A 136 -20.88 14.20 20.29
CA SER A 136 -20.97 12.77 19.97
C SER A 136 -19.95 12.34 18.91
N TRP A 137 -19.61 13.24 17.98
CA TRP A 137 -18.74 12.96 16.83
C TRP A 137 -17.29 13.36 17.10
N LEU A 138 -17.04 14.36 17.95
CA LEU A 138 -15.68 14.81 18.28
C LEU A 138 -14.80 13.69 18.84
N LYS A 139 -15.36 12.77 19.64
CA LYS A 139 -14.60 11.62 20.18
C LYS A 139 -14.10 10.68 19.09
N GLN A 140 -14.76 10.64 17.93
CA GLN A 140 -14.36 9.79 16.81
C GLN A 140 -13.17 10.36 16.03
N LEU A 141 -12.90 11.67 16.14
CA LEU A 141 -11.75 12.30 15.47
C LEU A 141 -10.42 11.77 16.00
N LYS A 142 -10.39 11.23 17.22
CA LYS A 142 -9.21 10.56 17.80
C LYS A 142 -8.73 9.34 17.00
N TYR A 143 -9.57 8.78 16.13
CA TYR A 143 -9.22 7.65 15.28
C TYR A 143 -8.77 8.07 13.87
N GLN A 144 -8.62 9.38 13.63
CA GLN A 144 -8.11 9.90 12.36
C GLN A 144 -6.60 9.73 12.25
N ILE A 145 -6.10 9.84 11.02
CA ILE A 145 -4.67 9.71 10.70
C ILE A 145 -3.88 10.95 11.14
N ALA A 146 -4.50 12.13 11.10
CA ALA A 146 -3.85 13.38 11.49
C ALA A 146 -3.73 13.47 13.02
N PRO A 147 -2.55 13.84 13.56
CA PRO A 147 -2.38 14.01 15.00
C PRO A 147 -3.00 15.33 15.49
N ASP A 148 -3.39 15.37 16.77
CA ASP A 148 -3.90 16.58 17.44
C ASP A 148 -2.85 17.70 17.50
N GLN A 149 -1.58 17.33 17.57
CA GLN A 149 -0.43 18.23 17.54
C GLN A 149 0.62 17.69 16.57
N LEU A 150 1.04 18.53 15.63
CA LEU A 150 2.08 18.23 14.66
C LEU A 150 3.28 19.14 14.90
N GLU A 151 4.44 18.53 15.16
CA GLU A 151 5.72 19.22 15.29
C GLU A 151 6.54 19.03 14.01
N ILE A 152 6.97 20.13 13.40
CA ILE A 152 7.76 20.12 12.16
C ILE A 152 9.04 20.94 12.35
N TYR A 153 10.11 20.48 11.73
CA TYR A 153 11.41 21.12 11.70
C TYR A 153 11.78 21.43 10.24
N GLU A 154 12.58 22.47 10.02
CA GLU A 154 13.17 22.70 8.70
C GLU A 154 14.01 21.47 8.28
N GLY A 155 13.79 20.96 7.07
CA GLY A 155 14.43 19.73 6.57
C GLY A 155 13.71 18.43 6.95
N ALA A 156 12.61 18.49 7.71
CA ALA A 156 11.81 17.31 8.02
C ALA A 156 11.18 16.68 6.76
N LYS A 157 11.24 15.35 6.67
CA LYS A 157 10.57 14.59 5.62
C LYS A 157 9.15 14.27 6.04
N VAL A 158 8.19 14.58 5.16
CA VAL A 158 6.75 14.45 5.42
C VAL A 158 6.05 13.70 4.30
N ILE A 159 4.92 13.07 4.63
CA ILE A 159 4.03 12.42 3.66
C ILE A 159 2.69 13.14 3.70
N LEU A 160 2.14 13.44 2.51
CA LEU A 160 0.81 14.01 2.38
C LEU A 160 -0.25 12.95 2.64
N ILE A 161 -1.07 13.13 3.69
CA ILE A 161 -2.12 12.19 4.10
C ILE A 161 -3.50 12.50 3.51
N LYS A 162 -3.63 13.60 2.78
CA LYS A 162 -4.88 14.03 2.13
C LYS A 162 -4.58 14.53 0.72
N LYS A 163 -5.33 14.03 -0.26
CA LYS A 163 -5.23 14.55 -1.64
C LYS A 163 -5.46 16.06 -1.65
N HIS A 164 -4.52 16.79 -2.24
CA HIS A 164 -4.68 18.21 -2.48
C HIS A 164 -5.70 18.41 -3.62
N ARG A 165 -6.73 19.24 -3.40
CA ARG A 165 -7.61 19.69 -4.48
C ARG A 165 -6.94 20.89 -5.14
N SER A 166 -6.17 20.64 -6.20
CA SER A 166 -5.89 21.70 -7.19
C SER A 166 -7.09 21.79 -8.11
N SER A 167 -7.73 22.95 -8.19
CA SER A 167 -8.87 23.23 -9.08
C SER A 167 -8.43 23.39 -10.54
N HIS A 168 -7.66 22.46 -11.10
CA HIS A 168 -7.35 22.42 -12.53
C HIS A 168 -7.09 20.96 -12.91
N TRP A 169 -8.12 20.31 -13.47
CA TRP A 169 -8.11 19.42 -14.64
C TRP A 169 -9.56 19.29 -15.12
#